data_AF-M2AMW9-F1
#
_entry.id   AF-M2AMW9-F1
#
_cell.length_a   1.000
_cell.length_b   1.000
_cell.length_c   1.000
_cell.angle_alpha   90.00
_cell.angle_beta   90.00
_cell.angle_gamma   90.00
#
_symmetry.space_group_name_H-M   'P 1'
#
loop_
_entity.id
_entity.type
_entity.pdbx_description
1 polymer ?
#
loop_
_entity_poly.entity_id
_entity_poly.type
_entity_poly.pdbx_seq_one_letter_code
_entity_poly.pdbx_strand_id
1 'polypeptide(L)'
;MSTATAEPTAADLSKDAIANRYEFVLLFDVTNGNPNGDPDAGNAPRVDPETGHGLVSDVCIKRKVRNLITLAKRKEDGSPEDGYDIYVKEKAILNDQHKRGYDALGLDPKAKEGKLKEGESPKEERVRRWMCQNFFDVRMFGAVMSTGVNAGQVRGPIQFAFARSVDRIAALEQSITRMAVTTEKESVKQDGGNRTMGRKEIVPYALYEMHGYISPFLAQQTGFNEDDLELFFNALTQMFDHDRSASRGEMSACQLIVFKHASPLGNAPARKLFGLVDIKLKDGVEVPRSFEDYTVTIDESKKPNGIEIHERL
;
A
#
# COMPACT_ATOMS: atom_id res chain seq x y z
N MET A 1 31.01 1.75 14.78
CA MET A 1 30.54 2.82 15.68
C MET A 1 29.50 3.61 14.91
N SER A 2 28.22 3.41 15.21
CA SER A 2 27.12 4.13 14.55
C SER A 2 27.29 5.61 14.87
N THR A 3 27.53 6.44 13.86
CA THR A 3 27.34 7.89 13.98
C THR A 3 25.90 8.07 14.47
N ALA A 4 25.73 8.61 15.68
CA ALA A 4 24.42 9.02 16.16
C ALA A 4 23.87 10.01 15.14
N THR A 5 22.89 9.58 14.34
CA THR A 5 22.14 10.50 13.49
C THR A 5 21.52 11.53 14.41
N ALA A 6 21.78 12.81 14.14
CA ALA A 6 21.21 13.90 14.92
C ALA A 6 19.70 13.70 15.03
N GLU A 7 19.16 13.95 16.22
CA GLU A 7 17.73 13.79 16.46
C GLU A 7 16.92 14.67 15.50
N PRO A 8 15.97 14.11 14.73
CA PRO A 8 15.20 14.90 13.77
C PRO A 8 14.26 15.87 14.48
N THR A 9 14.39 17.15 14.15
CA THR A 9 13.51 18.21 14.65
C THR A 9 12.23 18.31 13.82
N ALA A 10 11.20 18.99 14.34
CA ALA A 10 9.99 19.27 13.55
C ALA A 10 10.30 20.15 12.32
N ALA A 11 11.28 21.05 12.42
CA ALA A 11 11.70 21.89 11.31
C ALA A 11 12.31 21.03 10.18
N ASP A 12 13.16 20.06 10.52
CA ASP A 12 13.78 19.14 9.55
C ASP A 12 12.72 18.37 8.76
N LEU A 13 11.67 17.88 9.43
CA LEU A 13 10.58 17.16 8.77
C LEU A 13 9.77 18.07 7.84
N SER A 14 9.53 19.32 8.23
CA SER A 14 8.67 20.22 7.46
C SER A 14 9.35 20.86 6.24
N LYS A 15 10.68 20.99 6.28
CA LYS A 15 11.44 21.82 5.33
C LYS A 15 11.35 21.32 3.89
N ASP A 16 11.47 20.01 3.71
CA ASP A 16 11.52 19.36 2.39
C ASP A 16 10.25 18.56 2.10
N ALA A 17 9.22 18.68 2.96
CA ALA A 17 7.95 18.00 2.76
C ALA A 17 7.21 18.51 1.51
N ILE A 18 6.45 17.64 0.87
CA ILE A 18 5.65 18.03 -0.30
C ILE A 18 4.75 19.24 0.01
N ALA A 19 4.64 20.15 -0.94
CA ALA A 19 3.84 21.38 -0.78
C ALA A 19 2.43 21.24 -1.38
N ASN A 20 2.22 20.29 -2.30
CA ASN A 20 0.97 20.12 -3.01
C ASN A 20 0.13 18.98 -2.42
N ARG A 21 -1.19 19.12 -2.55
CA ARG A 21 -2.13 18.02 -2.34
C ARG A 21 -2.26 17.22 -3.63
N TYR A 22 -2.41 15.91 -3.50
CA TYR A 22 -2.63 15.03 -4.64
C TYR A 22 -3.81 14.08 -4.41
N GLU A 23 -4.48 13.76 -5.50
CA GLU A 23 -5.44 12.69 -5.61
C GLU A 23 -4.94 11.77 -6.72
N PHE A 24 -5.23 10.49 -6.65
CA PHE A 24 -4.88 9.59 -7.75
C PHE A 24 -5.91 8.49 -7.93
N VAL A 25 -6.03 8.02 -9.17
CA VAL A 25 -6.76 6.81 -9.56
C VAL A 25 -5.74 5.81 -10.05
N LEU A 26 -5.68 4.66 -9.40
CA LEU A 26 -4.91 3.51 -9.90
C LEU A 26 -5.87 2.50 -10.52
N LEU A 27 -5.63 2.19 -11.78
CA LEU A 27 -6.24 1.09 -12.51
C LEU A 27 -5.25 -0.08 -12.57
N PHE A 28 -5.70 -1.25 -12.16
CA PHE A 28 -4.94 -2.48 -12.24
C PHE A 28 -5.87 -3.66 -12.47
N ASP A 29 -5.40 -4.69 -13.17
CA ASP A 29 -6.20 -5.86 -13.48
C ASP A 29 -5.65 -7.14 -12.86
N VAL A 30 -6.45 -8.19 -12.99
CA VAL A 30 -6.06 -9.57 -12.71
C VAL A 30 -6.63 -10.48 -13.78
N THR A 31 -5.81 -11.39 -14.28
CA THR A 31 -6.21 -12.47 -15.18
C THR A 31 -5.93 -13.82 -14.52
N ASN A 32 -6.95 -14.69 -14.50
CA ASN A 32 -6.92 -16.04 -13.92
C ASN A 32 -6.25 -16.12 -12.54
N GLY A 33 -6.59 -15.17 -11.65
CA GLY A 33 -5.89 -14.97 -10.40
C GLY A 33 -6.77 -14.47 -9.27
N ASN A 34 -6.23 -14.46 -8.06
CA ASN A 34 -6.88 -13.97 -6.86
C ASN A 34 -6.16 -12.72 -6.35
N PRO A 35 -6.70 -11.52 -6.58
CA PRO A 35 -6.00 -10.27 -6.28
C PRO A 35 -5.96 -9.99 -4.76
N ASN A 36 -7.00 -10.40 -4.02
CA ASN A 36 -7.06 -10.30 -2.57
C ASN A 36 -8.05 -11.33 -2.01
N GLY A 37 -7.52 -12.39 -1.41
CA GLY A 37 -8.33 -13.42 -0.74
C GLY A 37 -8.94 -12.92 0.57
N ASP A 38 -10.15 -13.41 0.86
CA ASP A 38 -10.88 -13.16 2.10
C ASP A 38 -10.55 -14.25 3.14
N PRO A 39 -9.92 -13.94 4.28
CA PRO A 39 -9.64 -14.91 5.32
C PRO A 39 -10.91 -15.54 5.91
N ASP A 40 -12.04 -14.83 5.89
CA ASP A 40 -13.31 -15.31 6.44
C ASP A 40 -14.10 -16.17 5.43
N ALA A 41 -13.77 -16.09 4.14
CA ALA A 41 -14.38 -16.88 3.07
C ALA A 41 -13.40 -17.90 2.44
N GLY A 42 -12.56 -18.53 3.26
CA GLY A 42 -11.67 -19.60 2.81
C GLY A 42 -10.66 -19.18 1.73
N ASN A 43 -10.26 -17.91 1.74
CA ASN A 43 -9.37 -17.27 0.77
C ASN A 43 -9.96 -17.07 -0.64
N ALA A 44 -11.29 -17.17 -0.82
CA ALA A 44 -11.96 -16.71 -2.05
C ALA A 44 -11.72 -15.21 -2.30
N PRO A 45 -11.75 -14.73 -3.56
CA PRO A 45 -11.71 -13.30 -3.85
C PRO A 45 -12.78 -12.54 -3.05
N ARG A 46 -12.41 -11.40 -2.47
CA ARG A 46 -13.39 -10.54 -1.78
C ARG A 46 -14.40 -9.99 -2.78
N VAL A 47 -15.68 -10.03 -2.41
CA VAL A 47 -16.80 -9.52 -3.22
C VAL A 47 -17.68 -8.63 -2.34
N ASP A 48 -18.12 -7.50 -2.88
CA ASP A 48 -19.18 -6.68 -2.31
C ASP A 48 -20.52 -7.42 -2.45
N PRO A 49 -21.16 -7.84 -1.34
CA PRO A 49 -22.33 -8.70 -1.39
C PRO A 49 -23.58 -8.03 -1.98
N GLU A 50 -23.66 -6.70 -1.99
CA GLU A 50 -24.81 -5.98 -2.56
C GLU A 50 -24.69 -5.82 -4.07
N THR A 51 -23.47 -5.56 -4.55
CA THR A 51 -23.26 -5.15 -5.94
C THR A 51 -22.62 -6.24 -6.82
N GLY A 52 -21.95 -7.22 -6.22
CA GLY A 52 -21.21 -8.28 -6.92
C GLY A 52 -19.84 -7.84 -7.47
N HIS A 53 -19.37 -6.64 -7.14
CA HIS A 53 -18.04 -6.18 -7.55
C HIS A 53 -16.96 -6.79 -6.64
N GLY A 54 -15.82 -7.10 -7.22
CA GLY A 54 -14.65 -7.52 -6.48
C GLY A 54 -14.11 -6.38 -5.62
N LEU A 55 -13.50 -6.73 -4.49
CA LEU A 55 -12.84 -5.78 -3.60
C LEU A 55 -11.37 -6.16 -3.42
N VAL A 56 -10.51 -5.15 -3.38
CA VAL A 56 -9.12 -5.30 -2.93
C VAL A 56 -8.91 -4.28 -1.82
N SER A 57 -8.58 -4.77 -0.62
CA SER A 57 -8.36 -3.90 0.53
C SER A 57 -7.17 -2.96 0.33
N ASP A 58 -7.25 -1.77 0.92
CA ASP A 58 -6.15 -0.80 0.91
C ASP A 58 -4.88 -1.41 1.53
N VAL A 59 -5.01 -2.18 2.62
CA VAL A 59 -3.87 -2.84 3.27
C VAL A 59 -3.18 -3.87 2.36
N CYS A 60 -3.90 -4.49 1.43
CA CYS A 60 -3.32 -5.38 0.42
C CYS A 60 -2.36 -4.58 -0.48
N ILE A 61 -2.83 -3.48 -1.07
CA ILE A 61 -2.02 -2.64 -1.95
C ILE A 61 -0.86 -1.99 -1.16
N LYS A 62 -1.10 -1.49 0.07
CA LYS A 62 -0.03 -0.98 0.94
C LYS A 62 1.04 -2.04 1.23
N ARG A 63 0.70 -3.34 1.28
CA ARG A 63 1.70 -4.41 1.42
C ARG A 63 2.53 -4.57 0.14
N LYS A 64 1.92 -4.51 -1.04
CA LYS A 64 2.63 -4.61 -2.32
C LYS A 64 3.63 -3.46 -2.51
N VAL A 65 3.20 -2.24 -2.20
CA VAL A 65 4.08 -1.04 -2.20
C VAL A 65 5.25 -1.24 -1.23
N ARG A 66 4.98 -1.72 0.00
CA ARG A 66 6.05 -2.02 0.97
C ARG A 66 7.07 -3.00 0.41
N ASN A 67 6.60 -4.09 -0.20
CA ASN A 67 7.46 -5.14 -0.73
C ASN A 67 8.37 -4.58 -1.83
N LEU A 68 7.81 -3.83 -2.79
CA LEU A 68 8.59 -3.27 -3.89
C LEU A 68 9.63 -2.26 -3.41
N ILE A 69 9.25 -1.30 -2.56
CA ILE A 69 10.22 -0.31 -2.04
C ILE A 69 11.32 -1.01 -1.24
N THR A 70 10.96 -2.05 -0.47
CA THR A 70 11.93 -2.87 0.27
C THR A 70 12.90 -3.62 -0.65
N LEU A 71 12.52 -3.94 -1.89
CA LEU A 71 13.42 -4.51 -2.90
C LEU A 71 14.30 -3.43 -3.55
N ALA A 72 13.71 -2.27 -3.84
CA ALA A 72 14.40 -1.17 -4.53
C ALA A 72 15.41 -0.42 -3.64
N LYS A 73 15.17 -0.36 -2.32
CA LYS A 73 15.96 0.42 -1.36
C LYS A 73 16.80 -0.50 -0.46
N ARG A 74 17.78 -1.15 -1.08
CA ARG A 74 18.65 -2.16 -0.45
C ARG A 74 20.12 -1.83 -0.68
N LYS A 75 20.90 -1.98 0.38
CA LYS A 75 22.37 -1.97 0.31
C LYS A 75 22.86 -3.30 -0.27
N GLU A 76 24.13 -3.33 -0.70
CA GLU A 76 24.77 -4.52 -1.27
C GLU A 76 24.77 -5.73 -0.32
N ASP A 77 24.77 -5.49 0.99
CA ASP A 77 24.72 -6.53 2.02
C ASP A 77 23.29 -7.07 2.29
N GLY A 78 22.29 -6.59 1.55
CA GLY A 78 20.89 -6.98 1.69
C GLY A 78 20.14 -6.28 2.83
N SER A 79 20.78 -5.38 3.56
CA SER A 79 20.11 -4.53 4.55
C SER A 79 19.37 -3.36 3.89
N PRO A 80 18.32 -2.80 4.54
CA PRO A 80 17.64 -1.61 4.02
C PRO A 80 18.61 -0.42 3.88
N GLU A 81 18.41 0.40 2.84
CA GLU A 81 18.98 1.75 2.82
C GLU A 81 18.51 2.57 4.03
N ASP A 82 19.33 3.53 4.45
CA ASP A 82 19.02 4.34 5.63
C ASP A 82 17.70 5.10 5.40
N GLY A 83 16.77 4.98 6.34
CA GLY A 83 15.44 5.57 6.26
C GLY A 83 14.39 4.81 5.43
N TYR A 84 14.74 3.65 4.88
CA TYR A 84 13.87 2.81 4.06
C TYR A 84 13.64 1.41 4.65
N ASP A 85 13.79 1.24 5.97
CA ASP A 85 13.31 0.03 6.65
C ASP A 85 11.77 0.02 6.70
N ILE A 86 11.16 -1.11 7.06
CA ILE A 86 9.71 -1.24 7.25
C ILE A 86 9.34 -1.62 8.69
N TYR A 87 8.36 -0.92 9.23
CA TYR A 87 7.83 -1.18 10.56
C TYR A 87 6.97 -2.44 10.58
N VAL A 88 6.07 -2.61 9.61
CA VAL A 88 5.19 -3.78 9.53
C VAL A 88 5.86 -4.94 8.78
N LYS A 89 6.82 -5.61 9.42
CA LYS A 89 7.55 -6.76 8.89
C LYS A 89 6.98 -8.09 9.38
N GLU A 90 7.05 -9.13 8.56
CA GLU A 90 6.62 -10.47 8.94
C GLU A 90 7.42 -10.96 10.17
N LYS A 91 6.73 -11.52 11.17
CA LYS A 91 7.29 -12.05 12.43
C LYS A 91 8.04 -11.04 13.32
N ALA A 92 8.02 -9.74 12.99
CA ALA A 92 8.64 -8.72 13.82
C ALA A 92 7.78 -8.37 15.04
N ILE A 93 8.44 -8.10 16.17
CA ILE A 93 7.80 -7.57 17.39
C ILE A 93 7.87 -6.04 17.32
N LEU A 94 6.72 -5.39 17.19
CA LEU A 94 6.65 -3.92 17.03
C LEU A 94 7.26 -3.16 18.22
N ASN A 95 7.05 -3.66 19.44
CA ASN A 95 7.64 -3.08 20.64
C ASN A 95 9.18 -3.07 20.65
N ASP A 96 9.82 -3.99 19.95
CA ASP A 96 11.28 -3.98 19.83
C ASP A 96 11.75 -2.90 18.85
N GLN A 97 10.95 -2.58 17.83
CA GLN A 97 11.22 -1.42 16.97
C GLN A 97 11.02 -0.09 17.73
N HIS A 98 10.07 -0.03 18.65
CA HIS A 98 9.91 1.15 19.52
C HIS A 98 11.14 1.34 20.40
N LYS A 99 11.61 0.26 21.05
CA LYS A 99 12.84 0.28 21.87
C LYS A 99 14.04 0.72 21.05
N ARG A 100 14.18 0.23 19.81
CA ARG A 100 15.26 0.67 18.88
C ARG A 100 15.30 2.19 18.73
N GLY A 101 14.14 2.85 18.64
CA GLY A 101 14.06 4.32 18.58
C GLY A 101 14.44 5.00 19.90
N TYR A 102 14.01 4.45 21.04
CA TYR A 102 14.42 4.92 22.36
C TYR A 102 15.93 4.80 22.57
N ASP A 103 16.50 3.63 22.26
CA ASP A 103 17.93 3.34 22.39
C ASP A 103 18.77 4.25 21.49
N ALA A 104 18.33 4.47 20.25
CA ALA A 104 19.01 5.35 19.29
C ALA A 104 19.07 6.82 19.76
N LEU A 105 18.05 7.27 20.51
CA LEU A 105 17.98 8.62 21.06
C LEU A 105 18.55 8.72 22.50
N GLY A 106 18.99 7.60 23.09
CA GLY A 106 19.44 7.55 24.48
C GLY A 106 18.34 7.87 25.50
N LEU A 107 17.09 7.50 25.19
CA LEU A 107 15.92 7.77 26.02
C LEU A 107 15.44 6.51 26.73
N ASP A 108 14.95 6.65 27.96
CA ASP A 108 14.33 5.53 28.69
C ASP A 108 12.79 5.57 28.54
N PRO A 109 12.17 4.53 27.97
CA PRO A 109 10.71 4.47 27.85
C PRO A 109 9.99 4.49 29.21
N LYS A 110 10.64 4.07 30.31
CA LYS A 110 10.05 4.04 31.66
C LYS A 110 10.35 5.28 32.50
N ALA A 111 11.29 6.14 32.10
CA ALA A 111 11.60 7.36 32.83
C ALA A 111 10.38 8.28 32.90
N LYS A 112 10.06 8.80 34.09
CA LYS A 112 9.03 9.83 34.25
C LYS A 112 9.53 11.12 33.62
N GLU A 113 8.72 11.75 32.78
CA GLU A 113 9.05 13.05 32.22
C GLU A 113 9.09 14.11 33.34
N GLY A 114 10.19 14.86 33.40
CA GLY A 114 10.30 16.06 34.22
C GLY A 114 9.64 17.26 33.54
N LYS A 115 9.88 18.47 34.06
CA LYS A 115 9.53 19.69 33.32
C LYS A 115 10.39 19.77 32.05
N LEU A 116 9.74 19.79 30.89
CA LEU A 116 10.40 20.00 29.59
C LEU A 116 11.09 21.37 29.60
N LYS A 117 12.31 21.43 29.05
CA LYS A 117 12.98 22.71 28.80
C LYS A 117 12.28 23.45 27.65
N GLU A 118 12.46 24.77 27.58
CA GLU A 118 11.94 25.56 26.47
C GLU A 118 12.52 25.05 25.14
N GLY A 119 11.64 24.70 24.19
CA GLY A 119 12.00 24.08 22.91
C GLY A 119 12.17 22.55 22.93
N GLU A 120 12.09 21.89 24.08
CA GLU A 120 12.19 20.43 24.19
C GLU A 120 10.82 19.76 23.91
N SER A 121 10.80 18.78 23.00
CA SER A 121 9.61 17.98 22.72
C SER A 121 9.50 16.78 23.68
N PRO A 122 8.30 16.29 24.01
CA PRO A 122 8.11 15.05 24.77
C PRO A 122 8.87 13.87 24.14
N LYS A 123 9.34 12.93 24.97
CA LYS A 123 10.17 11.80 24.51
C LYS A 123 9.45 10.95 23.45
N GLU A 124 8.14 10.75 23.59
CA GLU A 124 7.34 9.99 22.62
C GLU A 124 7.28 10.72 21.28
N GLU A 125 7.25 12.05 21.28
CA GLU A 125 7.28 12.83 20.04
C GLU A 125 8.64 12.72 19.34
N ARG A 126 9.73 12.78 20.11
CA ARG A 126 11.09 12.62 19.60
C ARG A 126 11.28 11.24 18.97
N VAL A 127 10.87 10.19 19.68
CA VAL A 127 10.88 8.81 19.15
C VAL A 127 9.97 8.68 17.93
N ARG A 128 8.77 9.28 17.93
CA ARG A 128 7.87 9.28 16.76
C ARG A 128 8.54 9.85 15.51
N ARG A 129 9.25 10.98 15.62
CA ARG A 129 9.98 11.58 14.49
C ARG A 129 11.08 10.65 14.00
N TRP A 130 11.84 10.05 14.92
CA TRP A 130 12.83 9.03 14.59
C TRP A 130 12.20 7.83 13.85
N MET A 131 11.03 7.35 14.29
CA MET A 131 10.30 6.26 13.62
C MET A 131 9.92 6.64 12.18
N CYS A 132 9.44 7.87 11.94
CA CYS A 132 9.12 8.34 10.59
C CYS A 132 10.38 8.41 9.70
N GLN A 133 11.52 8.81 10.25
CA GLN A 133 12.75 8.94 9.47
C GLN A 133 13.42 7.60 9.19
N ASN A 134 13.19 6.58 10.02
CA ASN A 134 13.82 5.25 9.85
C ASN A 134 12.93 4.25 9.09
N PHE A 135 11.61 4.41 9.17
CA PHE A 135 10.64 3.50 8.55
C PHE A 135 9.80 4.24 7.52
N PHE A 136 10.02 3.95 6.22
CA PHE A 136 9.29 4.65 5.16
C PHE A 136 7.80 4.37 5.20
N ASP A 137 7.37 3.19 5.65
CA ASP A 137 5.96 2.85 5.69
C ASP A 137 5.21 3.60 6.81
N VAL A 138 5.90 3.92 7.91
CA VAL A 138 5.41 4.86 8.93
C VAL A 138 5.36 6.28 8.35
N ARG A 139 6.40 6.70 7.62
CA ARG A 139 6.46 8.01 6.97
C ARG A 139 5.35 8.25 5.96
N MET A 140 5.04 7.25 5.14
CA MET A 140 4.07 7.29 4.04
C MET A 140 2.63 7.04 4.49
N PHE A 141 2.39 5.98 5.27
CA PHE A 141 1.04 5.50 5.58
C PHE A 141 0.61 5.78 7.03
N GLY A 142 1.57 6.04 7.91
CA GLY A 142 1.35 6.21 9.33
C GLY A 142 1.29 4.90 10.09
N ALA A 143 1.29 5.02 11.43
CA ALA A 143 1.23 3.88 12.34
C ALA A 143 0.71 4.32 13.72
N VAL A 144 0.04 3.39 14.39
CA VAL A 144 -0.25 3.47 15.83
C VAL A 144 0.85 2.71 16.56
N MET A 145 1.61 3.40 17.41
CA MET A 145 2.82 2.88 18.07
C MET A 145 2.75 3.06 19.60
N SER A 146 1.54 3.18 20.15
CA SER A 146 1.31 3.51 21.56
C SER A 146 1.13 2.29 22.48
N THR A 147 1.09 1.08 21.92
CA THR A 147 0.82 -0.15 22.69
C THR A 147 2.09 -0.69 23.36
N GLY A 148 2.12 -0.68 24.69
CA GLY A 148 3.27 -1.16 25.46
C GLY A 148 4.36 -0.10 25.57
N VAL A 149 5.43 -0.22 24.80
CA VAL A 149 6.46 0.82 24.71
C VAL A 149 5.89 1.93 23.82
N ASN A 150 5.56 3.09 24.39
CA ASN A 150 4.87 4.14 23.65
C ASN A 150 5.83 4.93 22.75
N ALA A 151 5.64 4.87 21.44
CA ALA A 151 6.33 5.71 20.44
C ALA A 151 5.34 6.66 19.72
N GLY A 152 4.18 6.89 20.33
CA GLY A 152 3.14 7.81 19.85
C GLY A 152 2.27 7.22 18.74
N GLN A 153 1.70 8.10 17.93
CA GLN A 153 0.92 7.74 16.75
C GLN A 153 1.13 8.80 15.67
N VAL A 154 1.02 8.39 14.42
CA VAL A 154 1.14 9.29 13.28
C VAL A 154 0.21 8.87 12.16
N ARG A 155 -0.40 9.86 11.50
CA ARG A 155 -1.18 9.67 10.28
C ARG A 155 -0.26 10.00 9.11
N GLY A 156 -0.04 9.04 8.22
CA GLY A 156 0.77 9.28 7.03
C GLY A 156 0.00 10.12 6.00
N PRO A 157 0.72 10.85 5.13
CA PRO A 157 0.12 11.67 4.09
C PRO A 157 -0.67 10.86 3.07
N ILE A 158 -0.28 9.62 2.81
CA ILE A 158 -0.92 8.78 1.78
C ILE A 158 -2.00 7.92 2.41
N GLN A 159 -3.24 8.14 1.97
CA GLN A 159 -4.39 7.30 2.29
C GLN A 159 -5.06 6.88 0.98
N PHE A 160 -5.52 5.64 0.91
CA PHE A 160 -6.35 5.17 -0.19
C PHE A 160 -7.37 4.17 0.33
N ALA A 161 -8.49 4.09 -0.37
CA ALA A 161 -9.63 3.26 0.01
C ALA A 161 -9.52 1.86 -0.61
N PHE A 162 -10.53 1.03 -0.39
CA PHE A 162 -10.64 -0.25 -1.07
C PHE A 162 -10.74 0.00 -2.57
N ALA A 163 -9.97 -0.76 -3.35
CA ALA A 163 -10.18 -0.81 -4.78
C ALA A 163 -11.42 -1.66 -5.06
N ARG A 164 -12.21 -1.24 -6.05
CA ARG A 164 -13.41 -1.96 -6.49
C ARG A 164 -13.26 -2.31 -7.96
N SER A 165 -13.71 -3.48 -8.36
CA SER A 165 -13.76 -3.81 -9.79
C SER A 165 -14.73 -2.89 -10.54
N VAL A 166 -14.44 -2.58 -11.79
CA VAL A 166 -15.30 -1.76 -12.65
C VAL A 166 -16.62 -2.48 -12.95
N ASP A 167 -16.53 -3.78 -13.19
CA ASP A 167 -17.67 -4.67 -13.42
C ASP A 167 -17.79 -5.75 -12.33
N ARG A 168 -18.93 -6.41 -12.28
CA ARG A 168 -19.15 -7.56 -11.38
C ARG A 168 -18.15 -8.68 -11.70
N ILE A 169 -17.66 -9.35 -10.66
CA ILE A 169 -16.74 -10.46 -10.84
C ILE A 169 -17.43 -11.81 -10.66
N ALA A 170 -16.92 -12.82 -11.37
CA ALA A 170 -17.27 -14.22 -11.14
C ALA A 170 -16.05 -14.94 -10.57
N ALA A 171 -16.13 -15.35 -9.31
CA ALA A 171 -15.13 -16.22 -8.71
C ALA A 171 -15.35 -17.67 -9.19
N LEU A 172 -14.26 -18.33 -9.61
CA LEU A 172 -14.26 -19.72 -10.04
C LEU A 172 -13.37 -20.56 -9.13
N GLU A 173 -13.91 -21.65 -8.61
CA GLU A 173 -13.14 -22.67 -7.92
C GLU A 173 -12.57 -23.68 -8.94
N GLN A 174 -11.24 -23.74 -9.03
CA GLN A 174 -10.52 -24.68 -9.87
C GLN A 174 -9.96 -25.81 -9.00
N SER A 175 -10.51 -27.01 -9.18
CA SER A 175 -10.01 -28.22 -8.53
C SER A 175 -8.66 -28.65 -9.13
N ILE A 176 -7.67 -28.87 -8.26
CA ILE A 176 -6.31 -29.32 -8.65
C ILE A 176 -5.91 -30.57 -7.87
N THR A 177 -5.01 -31.38 -8.40
CA THR A 177 -4.49 -32.57 -7.70
C THR A 177 -3.03 -32.38 -7.28
N ARG A 178 -2.71 -32.71 -6.03
CA ARG A 178 -1.32 -32.80 -5.55
C ARG A 178 -0.87 -34.27 -5.57
N MET A 179 0.21 -34.54 -6.30
CA MET A 179 0.81 -35.88 -6.43
C MET A 179 1.55 -36.32 -5.17
N ALA A 180 2.21 -35.39 -4.47
CA ALA A 180 2.97 -35.69 -3.27
C ALA A 180 2.06 -35.72 -2.03
N VAL A 181 2.40 -36.59 -1.09
CA VAL A 181 1.79 -36.70 0.24
C VAL A 181 2.64 -35.98 1.27
N THR A 182 2.00 -35.33 2.23
CA THR A 182 2.69 -34.57 3.29
C THR A 182 3.05 -35.47 4.47
N THR A 183 2.34 -36.57 4.67
CA THR A 183 2.57 -37.48 5.81
C THR A 183 2.64 -38.93 5.37
N GLU A 184 3.36 -39.77 6.12
CA GLU A 184 3.39 -41.22 5.89
C GLU A 184 1.99 -41.85 5.95
N LYS A 185 1.11 -41.30 6.80
CA LYS A 185 -0.30 -41.73 6.86
C LYS A 185 -1.08 -41.41 5.60
N GLU A 186 -0.75 -40.34 4.88
CA GLU A 186 -1.34 -40.03 3.57
C GLU A 186 -0.78 -40.97 2.48
N SER A 187 0.51 -41.32 2.52
CA SER A 187 1.14 -42.29 1.59
C SER A 187 0.39 -43.62 1.56
N VAL A 188 0.06 -44.16 2.73
CA VAL A 188 -0.65 -45.45 2.85
C VAL A 188 -2.11 -45.35 2.38
N LYS A 189 -2.72 -44.16 2.43
CA LYS A 189 -4.11 -43.92 1.97
C LYS A 189 -4.23 -43.57 0.48
N GLN A 190 -3.13 -43.20 -0.18
CA GLN A 190 -3.12 -42.85 -1.60
C GLN A 190 -2.96 -44.07 -2.52
N ASP A 191 -2.89 -45.30 -1.99
CA ASP A 191 -2.83 -46.50 -2.80
C ASP A 191 -4.14 -46.66 -3.64
N GLY A 192 -4.01 -46.98 -4.92
CA GLY A 192 -5.16 -47.12 -5.84
C GLY A 192 -5.67 -45.84 -6.54
N GLY A 193 -4.92 -44.74 -6.55
CA GLY A 193 -5.23 -43.55 -7.37
C GLY A 193 -5.92 -42.38 -6.65
N ASN A 194 -6.13 -42.49 -5.33
CA ASN A 194 -6.68 -41.42 -4.51
C ASN A 194 -5.63 -40.32 -4.28
N ARG A 195 -5.68 -39.22 -5.05
CA ARG A 195 -4.79 -38.05 -4.90
C ARG A 195 -5.40 -37.01 -3.97
N THR A 196 -4.56 -36.25 -3.27
CA THR A 196 -5.03 -35.12 -2.46
C THR A 196 -5.51 -34.00 -3.38
N MET A 197 -6.78 -33.61 -3.24
CA MET A 197 -7.40 -32.53 -4.01
C MET A 197 -7.15 -31.18 -3.31
N GLY A 198 -6.61 -30.22 -4.05
CA GLY A 198 -6.56 -28.81 -3.67
C GLY A 198 -7.56 -27.98 -4.46
N ARG A 199 -7.75 -26.73 -4.04
CA ARG A 199 -8.64 -25.77 -4.70
C ARG A 199 -7.89 -24.47 -4.95
N LYS A 200 -8.12 -23.87 -6.11
CA LYS A 200 -7.70 -22.50 -6.42
C LYS A 200 -8.91 -21.67 -6.76
N GLU A 201 -9.16 -20.66 -5.95
CA GLU A 201 -10.16 -19.64 -6.25
C GLU A 201 -9.53 -18.58 -7.15
N ILE A 202 -10.11 -18.34 -8.32
CA ILE A 202 -9.62 -17.37 -9.29
C ILE A 202 -10.73 -16.45 -9.80
N VAL A 203 -10.35 -15.26 -10.22
CA VAL A 203 -11.14 -14.38 -11.07
C VAL A 203 -10.59 -14.51 -12.50
N PRO A 204 -11.41 -14.88 -13.51
CA PRO A 204 -10.95 -15.00 -14.88
C PRO A 204 -10.36 -13.71 -15.42
N TYR A 205 -11.08 -12.61 -15.21
CA TYR A 205 -10.62 -11.26 -15.49
C TYR A 205 -11.38 -10.25 -14.62
N ALA A 206 -10.69 -9.23 -14.13
CA ALA A 206 -11.31 -8.04 -13.54
C ALA A 206 -10.35 -6.86 -13.58
N LEU A 207 -10.87 -5.70 -13.98
CA LEU A 207 -10.21 -4.41 -13.85
C LEU A 207 -10.66 -3.75 -12.54
N TYR A 208 -9.73 -3.31 -11.71
CA TYR A 208 -9.98 -2.63 -10.43
C TYR A 208 -9.58 -1.17 -10.49
N GLU A 209 -10.40 -0.33 -9.87
CA GLU A 209 -10.18 1.09 -9.67
C GLU A 209 -9.96 1.37 -8.18
N MET A 210 -8.86 2.05 -7.85
CA MET A 210 -8.54 2.49 -6.50
C MET A 210 -8.39 4.01 -6.45
N HIS A 211 -9.03 4.64 -5.46
CA HIS A 211 -8.90 6.08 -5.20
C HIS A 211 -7.95 6.35 -4.05
N GLY A 212 -7.01 7.28 -4.26
CA GLY A 212 -6.05 7.70 -3.27
C GLY A 212 -5.94 9.21 -3.09
N TYR A 213 -5.37 9.59 -1.94
CA TYR A 213 -5.32 10.94 -1.40
C TYR A 213 -3.96 11.15 -0.74
N ILE A 214 -3.34 12.31 -0.98
CA ILE A 214 -2.04 12.68 -0.43
C ILE A 214 -2.12 14.09 0.15
N SER A 215 -1.87 14.20 1.46
CA SER A 215 -1.99 15.45 2.21
C SER A 215 -0.62 16.06 2.53
N PRO A 216 -0.32 17.30 2.08
CA PRO A 216 0.95 17.96 2.38
C PRO A 216 1.08 18.34 3.86
N PHE A 217 -0.05 18.61 4.54
CA PHE A 217 -0.04 18.93 5.97
C PHE A 217 0.35 17.74 6.86
N LEU A 218 0.01 16.52 6.42
CA LEU A 218 0.46 15.31 7.10
C LEU A 218 1.92 14.99 6.73
N ALA A 219 2.32 15.29 5.49
CA ALA A 219 3.69 15.12 5.04
C ALA A 219 4.68 15.97 5.87
N GLN A 220 4.31 17.20 6.20
CA GLN A 220 5.09 18.08 7.09
C GLN A 220 5.33 17.49 8.49
N GLN A 221 4.45 16.59 8.96
CA GLN A 221 4.58 15.94 10.27
C GLN A 221 5.45 14.68 10.21
N THR A 222 5.62 14.08 9.03
CA THR A 222 6.35 12.81 8.86
C THR A 222 7.69 12.99 8.16
N GLY A 223 7.90 14.09 7.45
CA GLY A 223 9.05 14.31 6.57
C GLY A 223 8.92 13.64 5.21
N PHE A 224 7.71 13.33 4.77
CA PHE A 224 7.45 12.78 3.43
C PHE A 224 7.67 13.85 2.37
N ASN A 225 8.64 13.62 1.48
CA ASN A 225 9.13 14.59 0.50
C ASN A 225 8.79 14.19 -0.95
N GLU A 226 9.25 14.99 -1.91
CA GLU A 226 9.00 14.74 -3.35
C GLU A 226 9.70 13.44 -3.85
N ASP A 227 10.86 13.08 -3.29
CA ASP A 227 11.55 11.82 -3.64
C ASP A 227 10.74 10.59 -3.17
N ASP A 228 10.20 10.64 -1.95
CA ASP A 228 9.29 9.62 -1.43
C ASP A 228 8.00 9.55 -2.27
N LEU A 229 7.49 10.69 -2.77
CA LEU A 229 6.32 10.77 -3.63
C LEU A 229 6.56 10.09 -4.99
N GLU A 230 7.68 10.41 -5.64
CA GLU A 230 8.06 9.77 -6.90
C GLU A 230 8.32 8.27 -6.71
N LEU A 231 8.99 7.88 -5.61
CA LEU A 231 9.18 6.47 -5.27
C LEU A 231 7.84 5.75 -5.04
N PHE A 232 6.87 6.41 -4.40
CA PHE A 232 5.55 5.86 -4.19
C PHE A 232 4.80 5.65 -5.51
N PHE A 233 4.80 6.63 -6.42
CA PHE A 233 4.15 6.47 -7.72
C PHE A 233 4.81 5.40 -8.58
N ASN A 234 6.15 5.34 -8.60
CA ASN A 234 6.89 4.25 -9.25
C ASN A 234 6.58 2.90 -8.61
N ALA A 235 6.32 2.87 -7.31
CA ALA A 235 5.92 1.64 -6.64
C ALA A 235 4.52 1.17 -7.08
N LEU A 236 3.56 2.09 -7.24
CA LEU A 236 2.22 1.74 -7.71
C LEU A 236 2.22 1.13 -9.12
N THR A 237 3.12 1.58 -9.99
CA THR A 237 3.21 1.08 -11.36
C THR A 237 3.89 -0.29 -11.46
N GLN A 238 4.92 -0.55 -10.64
CA GLN A 238 5.73 -1.76 -10.76
C GLN A 238 5.41 -2.86 -9.73
N MET A 239 4.57 -2.58 -8.72
CA MET A 239 4.41 -3.48 -7.57
C MET A 239 3.93 -4.88 -7.92
N PHE A 240 3.18 -5.06 -9.02
CA PHE A 240 2.63 -6.37 -9.39
C PHE A 240 3.66 -7.27 -10.07
N ASP A 241 4.64 -6.69 -10.77
CA ASP A 241 5.66 -7.46 -11.49
C ASP A 241 6.62 -8.18 -10.56
N HIS A 242 6.85 -7.63 -9.37
CA HIS A 242 7.69 -8.22 -8.33
C HIS A 242 6.93 -9.07 -7.30
N ASP A 243 5.63 -9.32 -7.52
CA ASP A 243 4.74 -9.88 -6.51
C ASP A 243 3.86 -11.01 -7.06
N ARG A 244 4.41 -11.73 -8.06
CA ARG A 244 3.84 -12.89 -8.74
C ARG A 244 3.81 -14.11 -7.83
N SER A 245 2.71 -14.86 -7.87
CA SER A 245 2.60 -16.15 -7.16
C SER A 245 1.50 -17.02 -7.78
N ALA A 246 1.51 -18.31 -7.44
CA ALA A 246 0.58 -19.29 -8.01
C ALA A 246 -0.91 -19.01 -7.73
N SER A 247 -1.24 -18.19 -6.72
CA SER A 247 -2.62 -17.79 -6.41
C SER A 247 -3.02 -16.48 -7.08
N ARG A 248 -2.06 -15.59 -7.36
CA ARG A 248 -2.36 -14.23 -7.84
C ARG A 248 -2.55 -14.15 -9.34
N GLY A 249 -2.11 -15.16 -10.07
CA GLY A 249 -2.19 -15.18 -11.52
C GLY A 249 -1.40 -14.03 -12.12
N GLU A 250 -1.98 -13.41 -13.15
CA GLU A 250 -1.40 -12.28 -13.84
C GLU A 250 -2.06 -10.99 -13.39
N MET A 251 -1.39 -10.26 -12.49
CA MET A 251 -1.80 -8.91 -12.11
C MET A 251 -0.87 -7.90 -12.75
N SER A 252 -1.41 -6.78 -13.21
CA SER A 252 -0.65 -5.70 -13.81
C SER A 252 -1.25 -4.34 -13.47
N ALA A 253 -0.40 -3.33 -13.27
CA ALA A 253 -0.86 -1.95 -13.27
C ALA A 253 -1.21 -1.57 -14.72
N CYS A 254 -2.38 -0.98 -14.93
CA CYS A 254 -2.86 -0.61 -16.26
C CYS A 254 -2.67 0.88 -16.51
N GLN A 255 -3.02 1.72 -15.53
CA GLN A 255 -2.91 3.17 -15.64
C GLN A 255 -2.92 3.81 -14.25
N LEU A 256 -2.09 4.82 -14.05
CA LEU A 256 -2.09 5.65 -12.85
C LEU A 256 -2.34 7.10 -13.26
N ILE A 257 -3.44 7.67 -12.79
CA ILE A 257 -3.84 9.05 -13.08
C ILE A 257 -3.68 9.86 -11.81
N VAL A 258 -2.83 10.88 -11.83
CA VAL A 258 -2.50 11.74 -10.68
C VAL A 258 -3.03 13.15 -10.92
N PHE A 259 -3.83 13.64 -9.98
CA PHE A 259 -4.33 15.00 -9.94
C PHE A 259 -3.50 15.80 -8.93
N LYS A 260 -2.71 16.76 -9.40
CA LYS A 260 -1.94 17.67 -8.57
C LYS A 260 -2.70 18.98 -8.37
N HIS A 261 -2.86 19.39 -7.12
CA HIS A 261 -3.46 20.66 -6.77
C HIS A 261 -2.43 21.78 -6.68
N ALA A 262 -2.73 22.94 -7.25
CA ALA A 262 -1.92 24.15 -7.12
C ALA A 262 -1.85 24.67 -5.66
N SER A 263 -2.87 24.40 -4.84
CA SER A 263 -2.96 24.81 -3.44
C SER A 263 -2.77 23.63 -2.48
N PRO A 264 -2.09 23.80 -1.33
CA PRO A 264 -1.93 22.75 -0.32
C PRO A 264 -3.27 22.29 0.28
N LEU A 265 -4.29 23.16 0.34
CA LEU A 265 -5.64 22.79 0.78
C LEU A 265 -6.45 22.05 -0.29
N GLY A 266 -6.00 22.12 -1.55
CA GLY A 266 -6.72 21.65 -2.72
C GLY A 266 -7.48 22.75 -3.46
N ASN A 267 -7.71 22.50 -4.75
CA ASN A 267 -8.42 23.36 -5.69
C ASN A 267 -9.79 22.78 -6.10
N ALA A 268 -10.05 21.51 -5.78
CA ALA A 268 -11.29 20.83 -6.12
C ALA A 268 -11.60 19.70 -5.13
N PRO A 269 -12.88 19.31 -4.96
CA PRO A 269 -13.23 18.10 -4.22
C PRO A 269 -12.74 16.84 -4.92
N ALA A 270 -12.19 15.88 -4.18
CA ALA A 270 -11.66 14.63 -4.72
C ALA A 270 -12.69 13.85 -5.56
N ARG A 271 -13.95 13.79 -5.10
CA ARG A 271 -15.06 13.15 -5.87
C ARG A 271 -15.23 13.74 -7.26
N LYS A 272 -15.01 15.05 -7.44
CA LYS A 272 -15.10 15.70 -8.76
C LYS A 272 -13.95 15.27 -9.66
N LEU A 273 -12.75 15.06 -9.10
CA LEU A 273 -11.57 14.62 -9.82
C LEU A 273 -11.68 13.16 -10.25
N PHE A 274 -12.10 12.27 -9.35
CA PHE A 274 -12.34 10.86 -9.69
C PHE A 274 -13.44 10.72 -10.75
N GLY A 275 -14.49 11.55 -10.67
CA GLY A 275 -15.53 11.60 -11.71
C GLY A 275 -15.09 12.17 -13.07
N LEU A 276 -13.82 12.59 -13.24
CA LEU A 276 -13.26 12.89 -14.55
C LEU A 276 -12.84 11.62 -15.30
N VAL A 277 -12.60 10.52 -14.57
CA VAL A 277 -12.18 9.22 -15.15
C VAL A 277 -13.44 8.42 -15.46
N ASP A 278 -13.70 8.20 -16.75
CA ASP A 278 -14.80 7.37 -17.24
C ASP A 278 -14.23 6.09 -17.83
N ILE A 279 -14.68 4.95 -17.31
CA ILE A 279 -14.21 3.61 -17.68
C ILE A 279 -15.40 2.84 -18.21
N LYS A 280 -15.34 2.44 -19.47
CA LYS A 280 -16.43 1.73 -20.15
C LYS A 280 -15.93 0.55 -20.94
N LEU A 281 -16.73 -0.51 -20.98
CA LEU A 281 -16.53 -1.60 -21.94
C LEU A 281 -16.69 -1.07 -23.37
N LYS A 282 -15.88 -1.60 -24.28
CA LYS A 282 -16.01 -1.35 -25.71
C LYS A 282 -17.28 -2.00 -26.26
N ASP A 283 -17.80 -1.42 -27.34
CA ASP A 283 -19.00 -1.93 -28.01
C ASP A 283 -18.83 -3.40 -28.41
N GLY A 284 -19.83 -4.21 -28.04
CA GLY A 284 -19.84 -5.66 -28.30
C GLY A 284 -19.11 -6.52 -27.26
N VAL A 285 -18.45 -5.92 -26.25
CA VAL A 285 -17.90 -6.68 -25.12
C VAL A 285 -18.98 -6.87 -24.05
N GLU A 286 -19.41 -8.11 -23.86
CA GLU A 286 -20.32 -8.47 -22.74
C GLU A 286 -19.56 -8.92 -21.49
N VAL A 287 -18.43 -9.62 -21.69
CA VAL A 287 -17.64 -10.19 -20.60
C VAL A 287 -16.17 -9.88 -20.84
N PRO A 288 -15.58 -8.93 -20.10
CA PRO A 288 -14.19 -8.51 -20.31
C PRO A 288 -13.21 -9.64 -19.99
N ARG A 289 -12.12 -9.71 -20.75
CA ARG A 289 -11.01 -10.68 -20.61
C ARG A 289 -9.63 -10.05 -20.69
N SER A 290 -9.56 -8.75 -20.94
CA SER A 290 -8.33 -8.00 -21.09
C SER A 290 -8.56 -6.51 -20.80
N PHE A 291 -7.49 -5.77 -20.52
CA PHE A 291 -7.61 -4.32 -20.32
C PHE A 291 -8.03 -3.61 -21.62
N GLU A 292 -7.66 -4.19 -22.75
CA GLU A 292 -8.01 -3.75 -24.09
C GLU A 292 -9.51 -3.81 -24.38
N ASP A 293 -10.30 -4.52 -23.57
CA ASP A 293 -11.76 -4.53 -23.66
C ASP A 293 -12.40 -3.25 -23.10
N TYR A 294 -11.62 -2.42 -22.41
CA TYR A 294 -12.07 -1.16 -21.84
C TYR A 294 -11.57 0.05 -22.65
N THR A 295 -12.33 1.13 -22.55
CA THR A 295 -11.90 2.47 -22.91
C THR A 295 -11.87 3.29 -21.65
N VAL A 296 -10.70 3.80 -21.29
CA VAL A 296 -10.51 4.76 -20.19
C VAL A 296 -10.38 6.14 -20.80
N THR A 297 -11.22 7.08 -20.36
CA THR A 297 -11.17 8.47 -20.82
C THR A 297 -11.13 9.42 -19.64
N ILE A 298 -10.40 10.53 -19.82
CA ILE A 298 -10.34 11.62 -18.84
C ILE A 298 -11.05 12.83 -19.45
N ASP A 299 -12.17 13.24 -18.86
CA ASP A 299 -12.95 14.38 -19.34
C ASP A 299 -12.28 15.71 -18.96
N GLU A 300 -11.27 16.09 -19.73
CA GLU A 300 -10.54 17.35 -19.53
C GLU A 300 -11.42 18.61 -19.65
N SER A 301 -12.56 18.53 -20.35
CA SER A 301 -13.49 19.67 -20.47
C SER A 301 -14.10 20.07 -19.12
N LYS A 302 -14.16 19.13 -18.16
CA LYS A 302 -14.66 19.34 -16.81
C LYS A 302 -13.56 19.58 -15.77
N LYS A 303 -12.28 19.61 -16.20
CA LYS A 303 -11.12 19.81 -15.34
C LYS A 303 -11.23 21.14 -14.58
N PRO A 304 -11.26 21.13 -13.24
CA PRO A 304 -11.27 22.36 -12.45
C PRO A 304 -9.97 23.17 -12.63
N ASN A 305 -10.05 24.49 -12.48
CA ASN A 305 -8.88 25.37 -12.49
C ASN A 305 -7.91 25.02 -11.34
N GLY A 306 -6.61 25.07 -11.63
CA GLY A 306 -5.56 24.76 -10.64
C GLY A 306 -5.38 23.25 -10.37
N ILE A 307 -5.79 22.42 -11.32
CA ILE A 307 -5.53 20.97 -11.35
C ILE A 307 -4.62 20.66 -12.53
N GLU A 308 -3.48 20.05 -12.24
CA GLU A 308 -2.62 19.39 -13.22
C GLU A 308 -2.93 17.89 -13.21
N ILE A 309 -3.02 17.28 -14.39
CA ILE A 309 -3.26 15.84 -14.54
C ILE A 309 -1.99 15.22 -15.12
N HIS A 310 -1.48 14.19 -14.46
CA HIS A 310 -0.34 13.40 -14.92
C HIS A 310 -0.75 11.94 -15.05
N GLU A 311 -0.47 11.35 -16.20
CA GLU A 311 -0.75 9.93 -16.47
C GLU A 311 0.56 9.13 -16.44
N ARG A 312 0.53 7.95 -15.81
CA ARG A 312 1.64 7.02 -15.61
C ARG A 312 1.21 5.56 -15.86
N LEU A 313 2.21 4.66 -15.94
CA LEU A 313 2.10 3.25 -16.36
C LEU A 313 2.87 2.33 -15.42
#